data_AF-A0A7V6AKW8-F1
#
_entry.id   AF-A0A7V6AKW8-F1
#
_cell.length_a   1.000
_cell.length_b   1.000
_cell.length_c   1.000
_cell.angle_alpha   90.00
_cell.angle_beta   90.00
_cell.angle_gamma   90.00
#
_symmetry.space_group_name_H-M   'P 1'
#
loop_
_entity.id
_entity.type
_entity.pdbx_description
1 polymer ?
#
loop_
_entity_poly.entity_id
_entity_poly.type
_entity_poly.pdbx_seq_one_letter_code
_entity_poly.pdbx_strand_id
1 'polypeptide(L)'
;MRKSILLFFSFSFLLSISSRAQCVDGNYLKFIEPREGYAPLDTVCIRVLKKDIWVSVEDGQGHEYLKLIPSGILYFQAGGSLGRHLVVIKDKKGRIVDKASFKVDCHTLLEDESLFYQDMLKTLCWNLTRNLPYSSVFLNKKNYCLFASSLQDHTEIVKALRYFSPETKQAPEFYGDFQEKNGMIWSRIIPAGAPSPDEKNDTLAGYRVIKNSGN
;
A
#
# COMPACT_ATOMS: atom_id res chain seq x y z
N MET A 1 -10.06 -29.43 55.71
CA MET A 1 -10.47 -30.10 54.45
C MET A 1 -11.00 -29.05 53.48
N ARG A 2 -10.40 -29.04 52.28
CA ARG A 2 -10.60 -28.22 51.05
C ARG A 2 -11.18 -26.78 51.17
N LYS A 3 -10.26 -25.81 51.04
CA LYS A 3 -10.51 -24.40 50.70
C LYS A 3 -10.78 -24.25 49.20
N SER A 4 -11.81 -23.49 48.85
CA SER A 4 -12.14 -23.09 47.48
C SER A 4 -11.21 -21.97 47.00
N ILE A 5 -10.57 -22.15 45.85
CA ILE A 5 -9.78 -21.12 45.15
C ILE A 5 -10.64 -20.65 43.96
N LEU A 6 -11.17 -19.43 44.05
CA LEU A 6 -11.73 -18.73 42.89
C LEU A 6 -10.55 -18.09 42.11
N LEU A 7 -10.29 -18.62 40.92
CA LEU A 7 -9.38 -18.01 39.94
C LEU A 7 -10.20 -17.06 39.05
N PHE A 8 -10.11 -15.76 39.33
CA PHE A 8 -10.54 -14.72 38.40
C PHE A 8 -9.53 -14.63 37.26
N PHE A 9 -9.87 -15.18 36.09
CA PHE A 9 -9.16 -14.88 34.85
C PHE A 9 -9.60 -13.49 34.37
N SER A 10 -8.84 -12.47 34.74
CA SER A 10 -8.87 -11.18 34.07
C SER A 10 -8.31 -11.37 32.66
N PHE A 11 -9.19 -11.58 31.69
CA PHE A 11 -8.84 -11.54 30.28
C PHE A 11 -8.61 -10.07 29.93
N SER A 12 -7.38 -9.61 30.14
CA SER A 12 -6.93 -8.31 29.65
C SER A 12 -6.97 -8.37 28.13
N PHE A 13 -7.99 -7.73 27.56
CA PHE A 13 -8.12 -7.47 26.14
C PHE A 13 -6.91 -6.62 25.74
N LEU A 14 -5.88 -7.26 25.20
CA LEU A 14 -4.79 -6.57 24.53
C LEU A 14 -5.42 -5.83 23.36
N LEU A 15 -5.68 -4.53 23.57
CA LEU A 15 -5.87 -3.60 22.48
C LEU A 15 -4.77 -3.87 21.47
N SER A 16 -5.18 -4.22 20.26
CA SER A 16 -4.37 -4.04 19.07
C SER A 16 -3.85 -2.60 19.10
N ILE A 17 -2.60 -2.43 19.56
CA ILE A 17 -1.83 -1.22 19.29
C ILE A 17 -1.58 -1.27 17.78
N SER A 18 -2.55 -0.74 17.03
CA SER A 18 -2.25 -0.19 15.72
C SER A 18 -1.11 0.79 15.97
N SER A 19 0.09 0.46 15.48
CA SER A 19 1.20 1.39 15.46
C SER A 19 0.84 2.51 14.47
N ARG A 20 -0.05 3.42 14.87
CA ARG A 20 -0.31 4.66 14.15
C ARG A 20 0.99 5.44 14.22
N ALA A 21 1.70 5.45 13.10
CA ALA A 21 3.08 5.92 12.99
C ALA A 21 3.14 7.43 13.12
N GLN A 22 3.11 7.88 14.37
CA GLN A 22 3.17 9.27 14.80
C GLN A 22 4.50 9.94 14.41
N CYS A 23 4.45 11.25 14.18
CA CYS A 23 5.64 12.10 14.26
C CYS A 23 6.34 11.87 15.60
N VAL A 24 7.65 11.68 15.58
CA VAL A 24 8.47 11.52 16.78
C VAL A 24 9.46 12.66 16.82
N ASP A 25 9.29 13.50 17.84
CA ASP A 25 10.19 14.61 18.13
C ASP A 25 11.57 14.13 18.57
N GLY A 26 12.56 14.98 18.33
CA GLY A 26 13.87 14.93 18.96
C GLY A 26 13.93 15.81 20.20
N ASN A 27 15.13 15.98 20.75
CA ASN A 27 15.39 16.89 21.87
C ASN A 27 15.40 18.36 21.42
N TYR A 28 15.97 18.63 20.25
CA TYR A 28 16.10 19.96 19.64
C TYR A 28 15.23 20.14 18.39
N LEU A 29 14.66 19.06 17.87
CA LEU A 29 13.78 19.04 16.71
C LEU A 29 12.34 18.78 17.16
N LYS A 30 11.44 19.75 17.00
CA LYS A 30 10.03 19.64 17.40
C LYS A 30 9.11 19.87 16.21
N PHE A 31 8.18 18.96 15.92
CA PHE A 31 7.17 19.19 14.88
C PHE A 31 6.18 20.27 15.33
N ILE A 32 5.80 21.14 14.39
CA ILE A 32 4.70 22.08 14.55
C ILE A 32 3.50 21.47 13.82
N GLU A 33 2.37 21.34 14.53
CA GLU A 33 1.14 20.70 14.02
C GLU A 33 1.41 19.28 13.47
N PRO A 34 1.95 18.37 14.30
CA PRO A 34 2.29 17.02 13.84
C PRO A 34 1.05 16.29 13.33
N ARG A 35 1.18 15.65 12.17
CA ARG A 35 0.16 14.80 11.57
C ARG A 35 0.45 13.32 11.83
N GLU A 36 -0.55 12.46 11.67
CA GLU A 36 -0.35 11.00 11.71
C GLU A 36 0.46 10.49 10.51
N GLY A 37 0.48 11.25 9.41
CA GLY A 37 1.27 10.97 8.22
C GLY A 37 1.23 12.17 7.26
N TYR A 38 2.20 12.21 6.37
CA TYR A 38 2.31 13.22 5.32
C TYR A 38 2.17 12.55 3.95
N ALA A 39 1.50 13.22 3.02
CA ALA A 39 1.53 12.85 1.61
C ALA A 39 2.85 13.32 0.96
N PRO A 40 3.25 12.72 -0.17
CA PRO A 40 4.31 13.30 -0.99
C PRO A 40 4.02 14.77 -1.29
N LEU A 41 5.06 15.60 -1.18
CA LEU A 41 5.03 17.06 -1.39
C LEU A 41 4.28 17.89 -0.34
N ASP A 42 3.70 17.25 0.69
CA ASP A 42 3.17 17.99 1.83
C ASP A 42 4.26 18.85 2.49
N THR A 43 3.85 20.05 2.92
CA THR A 43 4.71 20.91 3.73
C THR A 43 4.81 20.36 5.15
N VAL A 44 6.03 20.04 5.56
CA VAL A 44 6.41 19.68 6.92
C VAL A 44 6.98 20.90 7.62
N CYS A 45 6.56 21.13 8.85
CA CYS A 45 6.99 22.25 9.66
C CYS A 45 7.65 21.76 10.95
N ILE A 46 8.89 22.19 11.19
CA ILE A 46 9.62 21.87 12.42
C ILE A 46 10.23 23.12 13.05
N ARG A 47 10.26 23.15 14.39
CA ARG A 47 11.04 24.07 15.19
C ARG A 47 12.37 23.42 15.56
N VAL A 48 13.45 24.14 15.25
CA VAL A 48 14.83 23.78 15.57
C VAL A 48 15.28 24.67 16.73
N LEU A 49 15.41 24.07 17.92
CA LEU A 49 15.72 24.78 19.16
C LEU A 49 17.22 25.13 19.29
N LYS A 50 18.07 24.46 18.50
CA LYS A 50 19.52 24.66 18.51
C LYS A 50 19.93 25.54 17.33
N LYS A 51 20.64 26.64 17.62
CA LYS A 51 21.13 27.60 16.62
C LYS A 51 22.39 27.10 15.91
N ASP A 52 22.64 27.65 14.73
CA ASP A 52 23.87 27.47 13.93
C ASP A 52 24.26 26.00 13.71
N ILE A 53 23.27 25.15 13.44
CA ILE A 53 23.47 23.72 13.26
C ILE A 53 22.89 23.22 11.93
N TRP A 54 23.62 22.30 11.30
CA TRP A 54 23.14 21.63 10.09
C TRP A 54 22.00 20.68 10.42
N VAL A 55 20.91 20.86 9.69
CA VAL A 55 19.78 19.95 9.66
C VAL A 55 19.77 19.30 8.28
N SER A 56 19.78 17.98 8.25
CA SER A 56 19.56 17.17 7.06
C SER A 56 18.22 16.44 7.15
N VAL A 57 17.56 16.22 6.01
CA VAL A 57 16.35 15.41 5.93
C VAL A 57 16.59 14.27 4.94
N GLU A 58 16.31 13.06 5.41
CA GLU A 58 16.52 11.80 4.69
C GLU A 58 15.16 11.13 4.44
N ASP A 59 14.97 10.59 3.22
CA ASP A 59 13.74 9.90 2.80
C ASP A 59 13.62 8.49 3.42
N GLY A 60 12.55 7.75 3.08
CA GLY A 60 12.33 6.39 3.60
C GLY A 60 13.40 5.36 3.20
N GLN A 61 14.29 5.67 2.25
CA GLN A 61 15.43 4.85 1.85
C GLN A 61 16.78 5.41 2.35
N GLY A 62 16.76 6.51 3.09
CA GLY A 62 17.96 7.16 3.64
C GLY A 62 18.64 8.14 2.66
N HIS A 63 17.99 8.51 1.57
CA HIS A 63 18.52 9.52 0.65
C HIS A 63 18.29 10.93 1.20
N GLU A 64 19.36 11.71 1.34
CA GLU A 64 19.28 13.11 1.76
C GLU A 64 18.67 13.97 0.64
N TYR A 65 17.59 14.68 0.93
CA TYR A 65 16.94 15.59 -0.03
C TYR A 65 16.87 17.04 0.45
N LEU A 66 17.31 17.32 1.68
CA LEU A 66 17.44 18.67 2.22
C LEU A 66 18.64 18.73 3.16
N LYS A 67 19.44 19.79 3.05
CA LYS A 67 20.52 20.09 3.99
C LYS A 67 20.76 21.60 4.09
N LEU A 68 20.54 22.18 5.27
CA LEU A 68 20.72 23.61 5.51
C LEU A 68 20.92 23.93 6.99
N ILE A 69 21.23 25.19 7.30
CA ILE A 69 21.22 25.74 8.66
C ILE A 69 19.98 26.63 8.80
N PRO A 70 18.95 26.21 9.56
CA PRO A 70 17.71 26.98 9.68
C PRO A 70 17.82 28.08 10.74
N SER A 71 17.08 29.17 10.56
CA SER A 71 17.00 30.32 11.49
C SER A 71 15.93 30.14 12.59
N GLY A 72 15.59 28.90 12.94
CA GLY A 72 14.65 28.56 14.01
C GLY A 72 13.48 27.70 13.55
N ILE A 73 12.64 28.18 12.64
CA ILE A 73 11.57 27.36 12.03
C ILE A 73 12.01 26.94 10.63
N LEU A 74 11.83 25.66 10.32
CA LEU A 74 12.12 25.09 9.02
C LEU A 74 10.84 24.54 8.40
N TYR A 75 10.53 25.05 7.21
CA TYR A 75 9.50 24.52 6.32
C TYR A 75 10.18 23.79 5.17
N PHE A 76 9.69 22.61 4.84
CA PHE A 76 10.17 21.84 3.70
C PHE A 76 9.10 20.91 3.16
N GLN A 77 9.22 20.49 1.91
CA GLN A 77 8.30 19.50 1.32
C GLN A 77 8.81 18.09 1.60
N ALA A 78 7.90 17.18 1.92
CA ALA A 78 8.19 15.74 1.98
C ALA A 78 8.54 15.22 0.58
N GLY A 79 9.82 14.92 0.33
CA GLY A 79 10.32 14.46 -0.97
C GLY A 79 11.04 13.12 -0.89
N GLY A 80 11.24 12.48 -2.04
CA GLY A 80 11.94 11.19 -2.13
C GLY A 80 11.03 9.97 -1.96
N SER A 81 11.60 8.89 -1.45
CA SER A 81 10.95 7.58 -1.29
C SER A 81 9.99 7.55 -0.12
N LEU A 82 8.83 6.91 -0.28
CA LEU A 82 7.85 6.70 0.79
C LEU A 82 8.47 5.95 1.99
N GLY A 83 7.84 6.09 3.16
CA GLY A 83 8.26 5.41 4.38
C GLY A 83 8.55 6.37 5.52
N ARG A 84 9.43 5.98 6.45
CA ARG A 84 9.78 6.80 7.61
C ARG A 84 10.96 7.70 7.27
N HIS A 85 10.71 9.00 7.20
CA HIS A 85 11.73 10.00 6.96
C HIS A 85 12.40 10.41 8.27
N LEU A 86 13.66 10.82 8.19
CA LEU A 86 14.44 11.29 9.33
C LEU A 86 14.84 12.74 9.13
N VAL A 87 14.59 13.56 10.15
CA VAL A 87 15.22 14.86 10.30
C VAL A 87 16.36 14.68 11.28
N VAL A 88 17.58 14.97 10.85
CA VAL A 88 18.80 14.67 11.60
C VAL A 88 19.64 15.93 11.78
N ILE A 89 20.12 16.11 13.01
CA ILE A 89 21.13 17.11 13.36
C ILE A 89 22.46 16.38 13.47
N LYS A 90 23.48 16.82 12.72
CA LYS A 90 24.83 16.23 12.76
C LYS A 90 25.83 17.23 13.35
N ASP A 91 26.79 16.74 14.14
CA ASP A 91 27.94 17.54 14.59
C ASP A 91 28.96 17.75 13.45
N LYS A 92 29.99 18.55 13.69
CA LYS A 92 31.07 18.80 12.71
C LYS A 92 31.85 17.52 12.32
N LYS A 93 31.73 16.44 13.10
CA LYS A 93 32.35 15.14 12.84
C LYS A 93 31.37 14.16 12.17
N GLY A 94 30.19 14.64 11.77
CA GLY A 94 29.15 13.83 11.10
C GLY A 94 28.33 12.95 12.04
N ARG A 95 28.50 13.06 13.37
CA ARG A 95 27.77 12.25 14.35
C ARG A 95 26.39 12.83 14.58
N ILE A 96 25.36 11.97 14.61
CA ILE A 96 23.99 12.38 14.90
C ILE A 96 23.90 12.84 16.36
N VAL A 97 23.54 14.11 16.55
CA VAL A 97 23.34 14.76 17.85
C VAL A 97 21.89 14.66 18.30
N ASP A 98 20.97 14.69 17.33
CA ASP A 98 19.54 14.58 17.57
C ASP A 98 18.84 14.12 16.30
N LYS A 99 17.66 13.51 16.46
CA LYS A 99 16.83 13.08 15.34
C LYS A 99 15.36 13.20 15.68
N ALA A 100 14.59 13.61 14.69
CA ALA A 100 13.14 13.51 14.66
C ALA A 100 12.73 12.70 13.43
N SER A 101 11.49 12.22 13.40
CA SER A 101 11.03 11.40 12.29
C SER A 101 9.53 11.49 12.07
N PHE A 102 9.13 11.32 10.82
CA PHE A 102 7.74 11.38 10.37
C PHE A 102 7.50 10.33 9.29
N LYS A 103 6.24 9.94 9.09
CA LYS A 103 5.87 8.98 8.04
C LYS A 103 5.38 9.74 6.81
N VAL A 104 5.89 9.35 5.65
CA VAL A 104 5.36 9.72 4.34
C VAL A 104 4.72 8.50 3.72
N ASP A 105 3.46 8.64 3.34
CA ASP A 105 2.68 7.58 2.71
C ASP A 105 1.89 8.15 1.53
N CYS A 106 1.64 7.34 0.51
CA CYS A 106 0.90 7.76 -0.66
C CYS A 106 -0.41 7.00 -0.73
N HIS A 107 -1.50 7.72 -0.94
CA HIS A 107 -2.80 7.14 -1.25
C HIS A 107 -3.31 7.79 -2.53
N THR A 108 -3.98 7.00 -3.36
CA THR A 108 -4.65 7.54 -4.54
C THR A 108 -5.91 8.24 -4.07
N LEU A 109 -6.04 9.51 -4.43
CA LEU A 109 -7.19 10.35 -4.13
C LEU A 109 -7.65 11.03 -5.42
N LEU A 110 -8.96 11.27 -5.50
CA LEU A 110 -9.55 12.16 -6.49
C LEU A 110 -10.34 13.22 -5.74
N GLU A 111 -10.00 14.48 -5.98
CA GLU A 111 -10.70 15.64 -5.43
C GLU A 111 -11.10 16.53 -6.61
N ASP A 112 -12.38 16.89 -6.63
CA ASP A 112 -12.95 17.85 -7.56
C ASP A 112 -13.77 18.86 -6.75
N GLU A 113 -13.90 20.10 -7.24
CA GLU A 113 -14.58 21.17 -6.50
C GLU A 113 -16.02 20.81 -6.10
N SER A 114 -16.70 20.02 -6.95
CA SER A 114 -18.09 19.61 -6.72
C SER A 114 -18.24 18.32 -5.91
N LEU A 115 -17.12 17.63 -5.62
CA LEU A 115 -17.05 16.27 -5.06
C LEU A 115 -17.77 15.18 -5.88
N PHE A 116 -18.36 15.52 -7.03
CA PHE A 116 -19.15 14.60 -7.84
C PHE A 116 -18.31 13.42 -8.33
N TYR A 117 -17.13 13.69 -8.89
CA TYR A 117 -16.26 12.64 -9.40
C TYR A 117 -15.63 11.85 -8.27
N GLN A 118 -15.34 12.51 -7.14
CA GLN A 118 -14.87 11.82 -5.94
C GLN A 118 -15.90 10.77 -5.48
N ASP A 119 -17.18 11.14 -5.38
CA ASP A 119 -18.23 10.24 -4.91
C ASP A 119 -18.56 9.15 -5.94
N MET A 120 -18.50 9.47 -7.23
CA MET A 120 -18.60 8.49 -8.31
C MET A 120 -17.46 7.46 -8.22
N LEU A 121 -16.22 7.90 -7.98
CA LEU A 121 -15.06 7.01 -7.81
C LEU A 121 -15.22 6.13 -6.57
N LYS A 122 -15.64 6.68 -5.43
CA LYS A 122 -15.92 5.88 -4.21
C LYS A 122 -16.95 4.79 -4.49
N THR A 123 -18.04 5.15 -5.20
CA THR A 123 -19.11 4.21 -5.58
C THR A 123 -18.59 3.13 -6.53
N LEU A 124 -17.77 3.49 -7.51
CA LEU A 124 -17.14 2.54 -8.43
C LEU A 124 -16.21 1.58 -7.66
N CYS A 125 -15.31 2.10 -6.82
CA CYS A 125 -14.40 1.30 -6.03
C CYS A 125 -15.15 0.33 -5.11
N TRP A 126 -16.23 0.77 -4.47
CA TRP A 126 -17.09 -0.10 -3.67
C TRP A 126 -17.71 -1.22 -4.51
N ASN A 127 -18.30 -0.89 -5.66
CA ASN A 127 -18.94 -1.88 -6.53
C ASN A 127 -17.96 -2.89 -7.11
N LEU A 128 -16.75 -2.44 -7.46
CA LEU A 128 -15.69 -3.32 -7.93
C LEU A 128 -15.22 -4.22 -6.79
N THR A 129 -14.89 -3.68 -5.61
CA THR A 129 -14.18 -4.44 -4.57
C THR A 129 -15.07 -5.33 -3.70
N ARG A 130 -16.37 -5.05 -3.57
CA ARG A 130 -17.27 -5.77 -2.63
C ARG A 130 -17.30 -7.29 -2.80
N ASN A 131 -17.04 -7.80 -4.01
CA ASN A 131 -17.06 -9.22 -4.34
C ASN A 131 -15.72 -9.71 -4.91
N LEU A 132 -14.63 -8.96 -4.68
CA LEU A 132 -13.30 -9.32 -5.14
C LEU A 132 -12.44 -9.94 -4.04
N PRO A 133 -11.47 -10.79 -4.40
CA PRO A 133 -11.26 -11.34 -5.76
C PRO A 133 -12.38 -12.32 -6.16
N TYR A 134 -12.64 -12.45 -7.47
CA TYR A 134 -13.55 -13.48 -7.99
C TYR A 134 -13.06 -14.89 -7.65
N SER A 135 -11.75 -15.12 -7.73
CA SER A 135 -11.13 -16.36 -7.29
C SER A 135 -9.64 -16.18 -6.99
N SER A 136 -9.03 -17.20 -6.39
CA SER A 136 -7.58 -17.33 -6.26
C SER A 136 -7.11 -18.51 -7.09
N VAL A 137 -6.07 -18.27 -7.91
CA VAL A 137 -5.49 -19.29 -8.78
C VAL A 137 -4.09 -19.62 -8.29
N PHE A 138 -3.84 -20.90 -7.96
CA PHE A 138 -2.53 -21.37 -7.56
C PHE A 138 -1.82 -21.99 -8.77
N LEU A 139 -0.79 -21.31 -9.27
CA LEU A 139 -0.01 -21.75 -10.42
C LEU A 139 1.48 -21.48 -10.14
N ASN A 140 2.36 -22.41 -10.54
CA ASN A 140 3.82 -22.26 -10.40
C ASN A 140 4.28 -21.85 -8.98
N LYS A 141 3.62 -22.40 -7.95
CA LYS A 141 3.87 -22.09 -6.52
C LYS A 141 3.55 -20.65 -6.11
N LYS A 142 2.80 -19.91 -6.93
CA LYS A 142 2.30 -18.57 -6.65
C LYS A 142 0.77 -18.58 -6.54
N ASN A 143 0.23 -17.71 -5.68
CA ASN A 143 -1.20 -17.43 -5.62
C ASN A 143 -1.49 -16.14 -6.38
N TYR A 144 -2.38 -16.20 -7.35
CA TYR A 144 -2.82 -15.08 -8.17
C TYR A 144 -4.25 -14.69 -7.83
N CYS A 145 -4.50 -13.39 -7.72
CA CYS A 145 -5.85 -12.85 -7.62
C CYS A 145 -6.50 -12.79 -9.01
N LEU A 146 -7.58 -13.56 -9.20
CA LEU A 146 -8.39 -13.51 -10.40
C LEU A 146 -9.61 -12.63 -10.12
N PHE A 147 -9.74 -11.50 -10.83
CA PHE A 147 -10.85 -10.55 -10.61
C PHE A 147 -12.10 -10.85 -11.44
N ALA A 148 -11.94 -11.58 -12.55
CA ALA A 148 -13.03 -12.17 -13.33
C ALA A 148 -12.50 -13.38 -14.10
N SER A 149 -13.39 -14.30 -14.50
CA SER A 149 -13.01 -15.49 -15.27
C SER A 149 -12.69 -15.19 -16.73
N SER A 150 -13.27 -14.15 -17.32
CA SER A 150 -12.94 -13.74 -18.69
C SER A 150 -11.71 -12.82 -18.70
N LEU A 151 -10.84 -12.99 -19.70
CA LEU A 151 -9.67 -12.15 -19.92
C LEU A 151 -10.05 -10.67 -20.05
N GLN A 152 -11.12 -10.38 -20.79
CA GLN A 152 -11.59 -9.01 -21.04
C GLN A 152 -12.05 -8.34 -19.75
N ASP A 153 -12.98 -8.96 -19.00
CA ASP A 153 -13.51 -8.35 -17.77
C ASP A 153 -12.42 -8.21 -16.72
N HIS A 154 -11.54 -9.22 -16.60
CA HIS A 154 -10.41 -9.15 -15.69
C HIS A 154 -9.51 -7.95 -16.04
N THR A 155 -9.23 -7.74 -17.33
CA THR A 155 -8.40 -6.62 -17.81
C THR A 155 -9.04 -5.28 -17.47
N GLU A 156 -10.35 -5.13 -17.65
CA GLU A 156 -11.06 -3.88 -17.31
C GLU A 156 -11.05 -3.62 -15.80
N ILE A 157 -11.25 -4.65 -14.96
CA ILE A 157 -11.17 -4.52 -13.51
C ILE A 157 -9.73 -4.16 -13.07
N VAL A 158 -8.71 -4.79 -13.67
CA VAL A 158 -7.29 -4.46 -13.41
C VAL A 158 -7.00 -3.00 -13.76
N LYS A 159 -7.46 -2.51 -14.90
CA LYS A 159 -7.31 -1.09 -15.28
C LYS A 159 -7.96 -0.15 -14.26
N ALA A 160 -9.17 -0.49 -13.81
CA ALA A 160 -9.90 0.33 -12.83
C ALA A 160 -9.23 0.33 -11.45
N LEU A 161 -8.68 -0.81 -11.01
CA LEU A 161 -8.13 -0.98 -9.66
C LEU A 161 -6.62 -0.74 -9.54
N ARG A 162 -5.89 -0.51 -10.64
CA ARG A 162 -4.41 -0.41 -10.64
C ARG A 162 -3.82 0.63 -9.69
N TYR A 163 -4.61 1.65 -9.35
CA TYR A 163 -4.20 2.72 -8.44
C TYR A 163 -4.62 2.49 -6.99
N PHE A 164 -5.44 1.47 -6.73
CA PHE A 164 -6.08 1.23 -5.43
C PHE A 164 -5.74 -0.15 -4.84
N SER A 165 -5.38 -1.13 -5.67
CA SER A 165 -5.12 -2.51 -5.25
C SER A 165 -3.75 -2.99 -5.78
N PRO A 166 -2.81 -3.35 -4.90
CA PRO A 166 -1.51 -3.87 -5.31
C PRO A 166 -1.61 -5.23 -6.03
N GLU A 167 -2.66 -6.01 -5.78
CA GLU A 167 -2.91 -7.32 -6.38
C GLU A 167 -3.02 -7.24 -7.91
N THR A 168 -3.45 -6.08 -8.45
CA THR A 168 -3.51 -5.84 -9.90
C THR A 168 -2.15 -5.97 -10.60
N LYS A 169 -1.03 -5.78 -9.89
CA LYS A 169 0.33 -5.94 -10.43
C LYS A 169 0.66 -7.38 -10.81
N GLN A 170 -0.09 -8.34 -10.29
CA GLN A 170 0.10 -9.77 -10.58
C GLN A 170 -0.48 -10.18 -11.94
N ALA A 171 -1.37 -9.38 -12.54
CA ALA A 171 -2.09 -9.78 -13.75
C ALA A 171 -1.17 -10.07 -14.96
N PRO A 172 -0.13 -9.27 -15.26
CA PRO A 172 0.81 -9.61 -16.35
C PRO A 172 1.57 -10.91 -16.11
N GLU A 173 2.04 -11.14 -14.87
CA GLU A 173 2.72 -12.39 -14.50
C GLU A 173 1.77 -13.59 -14.60
N PHE A 174 0.53 -13.42 -14.15
CA PHE A 174 -0.49 -14.46 -14.24
C PHE A 174 -0.71 -14.94 -15.67
N TYR A 175 -0.90 -14.01 -16.62
CA TYR A 175 -1.09 -14.36 -18.03
C TYR A 175 0.18 -14.89 -18.69
N GLY A 176 1.36 -14.44 -18.27
CA GLY A 176 2.63 -15.01 -18.71
C GLY A 176 2.80 -16.46 -18.26
N ASP A 177 2.45 -16.77 -17.02
CA ASP A 177 2.52 -18.12 -16.47
C ASP A 177 1.44 -19.05 -17.06
N PHE A 178 0.27 -18.52 -17.44
CA PHE A 178 -0.82 -19.25 -18.12
C PHE A 178 -0.63 -19.38 -19.65
N GLN A 179 0.38 -18.71 -20.22
CA GLN A 179 0.60 -18.69 -21.66
C GLN A 179 1.02 -20.07 -22.18
N GLU A 180 0.42 -20.51 -23.28
CA GLU A 180 0.84 -21.72 -23.96
C GLU A 180 2.23 -21.53 -24.61
N LYS A 181 2.95 -22.64 -24.86
CA LYS A 181 4.28 -22.60 -25.51
C LYS A 181 4.28 -21.91 -26.89
N ASN A 182 3.14 -21.89 -27.56
CA ASN A 182 2.95 -21.21 -28.86
C ASN A 182 2.60 -19.71 -28.73
N GLY A 183 2.58 -19.17 -27.50
CA GLY A 183 2.26 -17.77 -27.23
C GLY A 183 0.79 -17.45 -27.03
N MET A 184 -0.12 -18.43 -27.14
CA MET A 184 -1.55 -18.21 -26.96
C MET A 184 -1.93 -18.03 -25.48
N ILE A 185 -2.88 -17.13 -25.24
CA ILE A 185 -3.47 -16.88 -23.91
C ILE A 185 -4.95 -17.30 -23.95
N TRP A 186 -5.43 -17.85 -22.85
CA TRP A 186 -6.81 -18.31 -22.69
C TRP A 186 -7.78 -17.12 -22.54
N SER A 187 -8.93 -17.20 -23.20
CA SER A 187 -9.97 -16.16 -23.12
C SER A 187 -10.77 -16.27 -21.83
N ARG A 188 -10.89 -17.47 -21.25
CA ARG A 188 -11.49 -17.69 -19.94
C ARG A 188 -10.70 -18.69 -19.11
N ILE A 189 -10.63 -18.40 -17.81
CA ILE A 189 -10.05 -19.26 -16.79
C ILE A 189 -11.11 -19.47 -15.70
N ILE A 190 -11.56 -20.70 -15.57
CA ILE A 190 -12.69 -21.11 -14.73
C ILE A 190 -12.16 -21.99 -13.59
N PRO A 191 -12.26 -21.54 -12.33
CA PRO A 191 -11.93 -22.35 -11.16
C PRO A 191 -12.67 -23.69 -11.12
N ALA A 192 -12.03 -24.70 -10.54
CA ALA A 192 -12.68 -25.98 -10.27
C ALA A 192 -13.92 -25.77 -9.37
N GLY A 193 -15.08 -26.28 -9.80
CA GLY A 193 -16.34 -26.15 -9.06
C GLY A 193 -17.27 -25.00 -9.48
N ALA A 194 -16.83 -24.04 -10.31
CA ALA A 194 -17.74 -23.02 -10.85
C ALA A 194 -18.69 -23.60 -11.92
N PRO A 195 -19.95 -23.17 -12.03
CA PRO A 195 -20.79 -23.56 -13.16
C PRO A 195 -20.15 -23.09 -14.48
N SER A 196 -19.95 -23.99 -15.43
CA SER A 196 -19.48 -23.66 -16.78
C SER A 196 -20.66 -23.75 -17.74
N PRO A 197 -20.87 -22.79 -18.65
CA PRO A 197 -21.67 -23.05 -19.84
C PRO A 197 -20.97 -24.16 -20.64
N ASP A 198 -21.76 -25.00 -21.30
CA ASP A 198 -21.40 -26.28 -21.92
C ASP A 198 -20.43 -26.20 -23.13
N GLU A 199 -19.28 -25.56 -22.97
CA GLU A 199 -18.21 -25.53 -23.97
C GLU A 199 -17.17 -26.63 -23.71
N LYS A 200 -16.51 -27.11 -24.78
CA LYS A 200 -15.35 -28.01 -24.68
C LYS A 200 -14.26 -27.30 -23.88
N ASN A 201 -14.15 -27.66 -22.61
CA ASN A 201 -13.17 -27.09 -21.70
C ASN A 201 -11.88 -27.90 -21.76
N ASP A 202 -10.78 -27.24 -22.10
CA ASP A 202 -9.45 -27.77 -21.82
C ASP A 202 -9.18 -27.64 -20.31
N THR A 203 -8.20 -28.39 -19.81
CA THR A 203 -7.75 -28.25 -18.42
C THR A 203 -6.28 -27.84 -18.39
N LEU A 204 -5.98 -26.80 -17.62
CA LEU A 204 -4.61 -26.34 -17.37
C LEU A 204 -4.43 -26.15 -15.87
N ALA A 205 -3.45 -26.86 -15.30
CA ALA A 205 -3.12 -26.80 -13.87
C ALA A 205 -4.34 -27.01 -12.92
N GLY A 206 -5.32 -27.82 -13.32
CA GLY A 206 -6.53 -28.07 -12.54
C GLY A 206 -7.65 -27.03 -12.73
N TYR A 207 -7.45 -26.04 -13.61
CA TYR A 207 -8.44 -25.04 -13.99
C TYR A 207 -9.03 -25.38 -15.35
N ARG A 208 -10.32 -25.12 -15.55
CA ARG A 208 -10.95 -25.20 -16.88
C ARG A 208 -10.61 -23.94 -17.65
N VAL A 209 -10.21 -24.09 -18.90
CA VAL A 209 -9.77 -22.99 -19.74
C VAL A 209 -10.44 -23.05 -21.11
N ILE A 210 -10.76 -21.88 -21.65
CA ILE A 210 -11.43 -21.73 -22.94
C ILE A 210 -10.54 -20.87 -23.83
N LYS A 211 -10.28 -21.32 -25.06
CA LYS A 211 -9.57 -20.54 -26.07
C LYS A 211 -10.56 -19.55 -26.69
N ASN A 212 -10.06 -18.39 -27.12
CA ASN A 212 -10.85 -17.55 -28.00
C ASN A 212 -10.97 -18.28 -29.34
N SER A 213 -12.09 -18.96 -29.60
CA SER A 213 -12.43 -19.40 -30.94
C SER A 213 -12.75 -18.14 -31.71
N GLY A 214 -11.77 -17.63 -32.47
CA GLY A 214 -12.00 -16.49 -33.34
C GLY A 214 -13.23 -16.75 -34.19
N ASN A 215 -14.26 -15.92 -34.01
CA ASN A 215 -15.30 -15.73 -35.01
C ASN A 215 -14.78 -14.75 -36.06
#